data_AF-A0A3B1D2J9-F1
#
_entry.id   AF-A0A3B1D2J9-F1
#
_cell.length_a   1.000
_cell.length_b   1.000
_cell.length_c   1.000
_cell.angle_alpha   90.00
_cell.angle_beta   90.00
_cell.angle_gamma   90.00
#
_symmetry.space_group_name_H-M   'P 1'
#
loop_
_entity.id
_entity.type
_entity.pdbx_description
1 polymer ?
#
loop_
_entity_poly.entity_id
_entity_poly.type
_entity_poly.pdbx_seq_one_letter_code
_entity_poly.pdbx_strand_id
1 'polypeptide(L)'
;MGNQYDFKKEWEKTKKNLIKFSKEAAEVAKKGEAELIKISKQSKLHIDSTAATLKKEKLYYLIGKEYAKAKNPAKPSAKLGKLMEELKEVNKEQKAVKGKLQGKKKKQ
;
A
#
# COMPACT_ATOMS: atom_id res chain seq x y z
N MET A 1 -48.07 -44.01 -14.23
CA MET A 1 -46.78 -44.65 -13.92
C MET A 1 -46.03 -43.71 -12.98
N GLY A 2 -45.88 -44.10 -11.71
CA GLY A 2 -45.26 -43.23 -10.70
C GLY A 2 -43.76 -43.15 -10.91
N ASN A 3 -43.23 -41.96 -11.14
CA ASN A 3 -41.79 -41.71 -11.14
C ASN A 3 -41.24 -42.01 -9.74
N GLN A 4 -40.67 -43.20 -9.56
CA GLN A 4 -40.02 -43.61 -8.33
C GLN A 4 -38.71 -42.82 -8.21
N TYR A 5 -38.76 -41.68 -7.54
CA TYR A 5 -37.61 -40.81 -7.28
C TYR A 5 -36.61 -41.56 -6.40
N ASP A 6 -35.43 -41.87 -6.97
CA ASP A 6 -34.34 -42.55 -6.28
C ASP A 6 -33.56 -41.52 -5.44
N PHE A 7 -34.17 -41.10 -4.33
CA PHE A 7 -33.66 -40.07 -3.40
C PHE A 7 -32.19 -40.30 -3.00
N LYS A 8 -31.76 -41.56 -2.93
CA LYS A 8 -30.39 -41.92 -2.55
C LYS A 8 -29.37 -41.53 -3.62
N LYS A 9 -29.71 -41.68 -4.90
CA LYS A 9 -28.82 -41.26 -6.01
C LYS A 9 -28.79 -39.74 -6.18
N GLU A 10 -29.92 -39.07 -5.99
CA GLU A 10 -29.94 -37.60 -6.04
C GLU A 10 -29.18 -36.99 -4.86
N TRP A 11 -29.30 -37.56 -3.66
CA TRP A 11 -28.55 -37.13 -2.50
C TRP A 11 -27.03 -37.25 -2.70
N GLU A 12 -26.56 -38.38 -3.25
CA GLU A 12 -25.14 -38.57 -3.54
C GLU A 12 -24.61 -37.60 -4.63
N LYS A 13 -25.41 -37.29 -5.64
CA LYS A 13 -25.07 -36.25 -6.64
C LYS A 13 -24.98 -34.87 -6.00
N THR A 14 -25.97 -34.50 -5.19
CA THR A 14 -26.02 -33.21 -4.49
C THR A 14 -24.86 -33.06 -3.52
N LYS A 15 -24.51 -34.10 -2.76
CA LYS A 15 -23.35 -34.12 -1.86
C LYS A 15 -22.03 -33.90 -2.60
N LYS A 16 -21.83 -34.56 -3.75
CA LYS A 16 -20.64 -34.33 -4.59
C LYS A 16 -20.57 -32.90 -5.11
N ASN A 17 -21.69 -32.34 -5.55
CA ASN A 17 -21.78 -30.95 -6.00
C ASN A 17 -21.50 -29.97 -4.86
N LEU A 18 -21.99 -30.23 -3.66
CA LEU A 18 -21.76 -29.40 -2.47
C LEU A 18 -20.27 -29.40 -2.07
N ILE A 19 -19.62 -30.56 -2.11
CA ILE A 19 -18.18 -30.69 -1.84
C ILE A 19 -17.37 -29.93 -2.90
N LYS A 20 -17.75 -30.04 -4.17
CA LYS A 20 -17.10 -29.32 -5.27
C LYS A 20 -17.24 -27.81 -5.10
N PHE A 21 -18.46 -27.35 -4.83
CA PHE A 21 -18.76 -25.95 -4.55
C PHE A 21 -17.97 -25.42 -3.33
N SER A 22 -17.90 -26.20 -2.25
CA SER A 22 -17.13 -25.84 -1.06
C SER A 22 -15.63 -25.66 -1.37
N LYS A 23 -15.06 -26.54 -2.21
CA LYS A 23 -13.67 -26.41 -2.67
C LYS A 23 -13.47 -25.18 -3.54
N GLU A 24 -14.35 -24.94 -4.49
CA GLU A 24 -14.31 -23.75 -5.36
C GLU A 24 -14.44 -22.46 -4.55
N ALA A 25 -15.36 -22.42 -3.57
CA ALA A 25 -15.52 -21.30 -2.66
C ALA A 25 -14.25 -21.03 -1.84
N ALA A 26 -13.59 -22.09 -1.35
CA ALA A 26 -12.32 -21.95 -0.62
C ALA A 26 -11.18 -21.43 -1.52
N GLU A 27 -11.13 -21.84 -2.78
CA GLU A 27 -10.15 -21.32 -3.75
C GLU A 27 -10.41 -19.85 -4.10
N VAL A 28 -11.68 -19.47 -4.28
CA VAL A 28 -12.07 -18.08 -4.53
C VAL A 28 -11.74 -17.20 -3.33
N ALA A 29 -12.02 -17.65 -2.10
CA ALA A 29 -11.65 -16.93 -0.88
C ALA A 29 -10.14 -16.69 -0.80
N LYS A 30 -9.32 -17.72 -1.04
CA LYS A 30 -7.85 -17.61 -1.07
C LYS A 30 -7.36 -16.60 -2.12
N LYS A 31 -7.97 -16.60 -3.32
CA LYS A 31 -7.65 -15.62 -4.37
C LYS A 31 -8.05 -14.20 -3.94
N GLY A 32 -9.21 -14.05 -3.30
CA GLY A 32 -9.68 -12.78 -2.76
C GLY A 32 -8.75 -12.22 -1.70
N GLU A 33 -8.31 -13.04 -0.75
CA GLU A 33 -7.32 -12.65 0.26
C GLU A 33 -6.00 -12.17 -0.37
N ALA A 34 -5.50 -12.90 -1.38
CA ALA A 34 -4.27 -12.54 -2.07
C ALA A 34 -4.38 -11.17 -2.79
N GLU A 35 -5.49 -10.91 -3.48
CA GLU A 35 -5.74 -9.61 -4.13
C GLU A 35 -5.93 -8.48 -3.11
N LEU A 36 -6.64 -8.71 -2.01
CA LEU A 36 -6.77 -7.72 -0.93
C LEU A 36 -5.42 -7.34 -0.33
N ILE A 37 -4.54 -8.32 -0.09
CA ILE A 37 -3.18 -8.08 0.40
C ILE A 37 -2.38 -7.25 -0.60
N LYS A 38 -2.52 -7.53 -1.90
CA LYS A 38 -1.83 -6.82 -2.97
C LYS A 38 -2.28 -5.37 -3.07
N ILE A 39 -3.60 -5.14 -3.08
CA ILE A 39 -4.20 -3.80 -3.09
C ILE A 39 -3.78 -3.02 -1.85
N SER A 40 -3.90 -3.62 -0.66
CA SER A 40 -3.49 -3.00 0.61
C SER A 40 -2.02 -2.57 0.58
N LYS A 41 -1.11 -3.45 0.11
CA LYS A 41 0.31 -3.12 -0.05
C LYS A 41 0.56 -2.00 -1.06
N GLN A 42 -0.20 -1.93 -2.14
CA GLN A 42 -0.09 -0.84 -3.12
C GLN A 42 -0.58 0.47 -2.52
N SER A 43 -1.78 0.48 -1.93
CA SER A 43 -2.37 1.66 -1.29
C SER A 43 -1.47 2.23 -0.20
N LYS A 44 -0.88 1.37 0.65
CA LYS A 44 0.08 1.80 1.67
C LYS A 44 1.27 2.54 1.06
N LEU A 45 1.86 2.01 -0.01
CA LEU A 45 3.00 2.66 -0.67
C LEU A 45 2.64 4.02 -1.28
N HIS A 46 1.42 4.16 -1.80
CA HIS A 46 0.94 5.45 -2.31
C HIS A 46 0.73 6.46 -1.18
N ILE A 47 0.12 6.05 -0.07
CA ILE A 47 -0.05 6.88 1.12
C ILE A 47 1.31 7.31 1.69
N ASP A 48 2.26 6.38 1.82
CA ASP A 48 3.61 6.66 2.31
C ASP A 48 4.34 7.67 1.41
N SER A 49 4.18 7.55 0.08
CA SER A 49 4.75 8.50 -0.89
C SER A 49 4.17 9.91 -0.76
N THR A 50 2.85 10.01 -0.58
CA THR A 50 2.18 11.30 -0.37
C THR A 50 2.62 11.93 0.95
N ALA A 51 2.67 11.13 2.03
CA ALA A 51 3.14 11.60 3.34
C ALA A 51 4.57 12.13 3.29
N ALA A 52 5.48 11.44 2.60
CA ALA A 52 6.86 11.90 2.40
C ALA A 52 6.94 13.23 1.62
N THR A 53 6.06 13.40 0.63
CA THR A 53 6.00 14.64 -0.16
C THR A 53 5.50 15.82 0.68
N LEU A 54 4.44 15.62 1.46
CA LEU A 54 3.93 16.64 2.39
C LEU A 54 4.95 17.01 3.47
N LYS A 55 5.68 16.02 4.03
CA LYS A 55 6.78 16.28 4.97
C LYS A 55 7.86 17.17 4.35
N LYS A 56 8.23 16.91 3.10
CA LYS A 56 9.21 17.71 2.37
C LYS A 56 8.74 19.14 2.13
N GLU A 57 7.50 19.34 1.72
CA GLU A 57 6.90 20.68 1.56
C GLU A 57 6.88 21.46 2.87
N LYS A 58 6.47 20.80 3.97
CA LYS A 58 6.51 21.38 5.32
C LYS A 58 7.93 21.81 5.70
N LEU A 59 8.93 20.97 5.45
CA LEU A 59 10.33 21.29 5.74
C LEU A 59 10.82 22.47 4.91
N TYR A 60 10.50 22.56 3.62
CA TYR A 60 10.84 23.73 2.80
C TYR A 60 10.20 25.01 3.32
N TYR A 61 8.93 24.95 3.72
CA TYR A 61 8.24 26.09 4.32
C TYR A 61 8.92 26.54 5.61
N LEU A 62 9.29 25.61 6.50
CA LEU A 62 9.99 25.91 7.75
C LEU A 62 11.39 26.49 7.50
N ILE A 63 12.14 25.94 6.56
CA ILE A 63 13.45 26.46 6.13
C ILE A 63 13.30 27.88 5.59
N GLY A 64 12.34 28.12 4.69
CA GLY A 64 12.07 29.45 4.13
C GLY A 64 11.66 30.45 5.20
N LYS A 65 10.83 30.04 6.17
CA LYS A 65 10.42 30.87 7.30
C LYS A 65 11.59 31.23 8.22
N GLU A 66 12.47 30.28 8.52
CA GLU A 66 13.68 30.53 9.33
C GLU A 66 14.70 31.38 8.56
N TYR A 67 14.84 31.18 7.24
CA TYR A 67 15.69 32.00 6.38
C TYR A 67 15.21 33.45 6.31
N ALA A 68 13.91 33.67 6.10
CA ALA A 68 13.31 35.01 6.08
C ALA A 68 13.43 35.75 7.42
N LYS A 69 13.54 35.02 8.53
CA LYS A 69 13.74 35.58 9.88
C LYS A 69 15.21 35.79 10.25
N ALA A 70 16.14 35.22 9.50
CA ALA A 70 17.56 35.31 9.82
C ALA A 70 18.09 36.71 9.50
N LYS A 71 18.59 37.43 10.51
CA LYS A 71 19.28 38.72 10.33
C LYS A 71 20.57 38.62 9.50
N ASN A 72 21.15 37.42 9.39
CA ASN A 72 22.36 37.17 8.62
C ASN A 72 22.23 35.85 7.83
N PRO A 73 21.79 35.88 6.56
CA PRO A 73 21.43 34.69 5.78
C PRO A 73 22.62 33.80 5.40
N ALA A 74 23.86 34.26 5.61
CA ALA A 74 25.08 33.56 5.20
C ALA A 74 25.55 32.46 6.17
N LYS A 75 25.10 32.47 7.44
CA LYS A 75 25.47 31.41 8.41
C LYS A 75 24.24 30.60 8.79
N PRO A 76 24.24 29.27 8.55
CA PRO A 76 23.14 28.42 8.98
C PRO A 76 23.06 28.47 10.51
N SER A 77 21.92 28.94 11.03
CA SER A 77 21.63 28.82 12.45
C SER A 77 21.57 27.34 12.84
N ALA A 78 21.81 27.00 14.10
CA ALA A 78 21.72 25.61 14.57
C ALA A 78 20.35 24.96 14.28
N LYS A 79 19.28 25.77 14.19
CA LYS A 79 17.93 25.32 13.79
C LYS A 79 17.84 25.04 12.29
N LEU A 80 18.43 25.88 11.45
CA LEU A 80 18.48 25.69 10.00
C LEU A 80 19.27 24.43 9.64
N GLY A 81 20.41 24.19 10.32
CA GLY A 81 21.21 22.97 10.15
C GLY A 81 20.42 21.69 10.46
N LYS A 82 19.65 21.68 11.55
CA LYS A 82 18.77 20.54 11.90
C LYS A 82 17.70 20.31 10.85
N LEU A 83 17.03 21.38 10.38
CA LEU A 83 16.01 21.27 9.32
C LEU A 83 16.58 20.78 7.98
N MET A 84 17.83 21.14 7.66
CA MET A 84 18.51 20.64 6.46
C MET A 84 18.89 19.15 6.57
N GLU A 85 19.32 18.69 7.75
CA GLU A 85 19.56 17.26 8.00
C GLU A 85 18.27 16.44 7.94
N GLU A 86 17.18 16.93 8.55
CA GLU A 86 15.85 16.31 8.42
C GLU A 86 15.39 16.25 6.95
N LEU A 87 15.66 17.29 6.17
CA LEU A 87 15.35 17.32 4.73
C LEU A 87 16.18 16.29 3.95
N LYS A 88 17.45 16.06 4.30
CA LYS A 88 18.28 15.01 3.67
C LYS A 88 17.71 13.62 3.94
N GLU A 89 17.32 13.34 5.19
CA GLU A 89 16.72 12.06 5.58
C GLU A 89 15.38 11.83 4.88
N VAL A 90 14.49 12.81 4.88
CA VAL A 90 13.19 12.72 4.17
C VAL A 90 13.39 12.54 2.66
N ASN A 91 14.41 13.15 2.06
CA ASN A 91 14.73 12.94 0.65
C ASN A 91 15.23 11.50 0.37
N LYS A 92 16.02 10.90 1.27
CA LYS A 92 16.44 9.49 1.15
C LYS A 92 15.22 8.57 1.24
N GLU A 93 14.33 8.80 2.20
CA GLU A 93 13.09 8.06 2.36
C GLU A 93 12.19 8.18 1.12
N GLN A 94 12.01 9.39 0.60
CA GLN A 94 11.21 9.64 -0.60
C GLN A 94 11.79 8.93 -1.83
N LYS A 95 13.13 8.92 -1.99
CA LYS A 95 13.79 8.15 -3.07
C LYS A 95 13.57 6.65 -2.90
N ALA A 96 13.66 6.13 -1.69
CA ALA A 96 13.44 4.70 -1.41
C ALA A 96 11.98 4.29 -1.71
N VAL A 97 10.99 5.09 -1.30
CA VAL A 97 9.56 4.82 -1.58
C VAL A 97 9.26 4.95 -3.07
N LYS A 98 9.77 5.99 -3.75
CA LYS A 98 9.63 6.13 -5.21
C LYS A 98 10.31 4.99 -5.98
N GLY A 99 11.48 4.54 -5.54
CA GLY A 99 12.17 3.39 -6.13
C GLY A 99 11.36 2.09 -6.01
N LYS A 100 10.71 1.87 -4.85
CA LYS A 100 9.80 0.73 -4.65
C LYS A 100 8.55 0.80 -5.55
N LEU A 101 8.02 2.01 -5.80
CA LEU A 101 6.89 2.23 -6.72
C LEU A 101 7.29 1.99 -8.19
N GLN A 102 8.46 2.49 -8.62
CA GLN A 102 8.94 2.33 -10.00
C GLN A 102 9.42 0.89 -10.29
N GLY A 103 10.08 0.24 -9.33
CA GLY A 103 10.49 -1.17 -9.45
C GLY A 103 9.32 -2.14 -9.53
N LYS A 104 8.16 -1.81 -8.94
CA LYS A 104 6.92 -2.58 -9.11
C LYS A 104 6.24 -2.33 -10.46
N LYS A 105 6.30 -1.11 -11.00
CA LYS A 105 5.77 -0.80 -12.35
C LYS A 105 6.50 -1.52 -13.49
N LYS A 106 7.79 -1.84 -13.33
CA LYS A 106 8.58 -2.58 -14.34
C LYS A 106 8.40 -4.10 -14.30
N LYS A 107 7.73 -4.65 -13.27
CA LYS A 107 7.48 -6.10 -13.09
C LYS A 107 6.01 -6.49 -13.33
N GLN A 108 5.18 -5.55 -13.77
CA GLN A 108 3.79 -5.80 -14.21
C GLN A 108 3.74 -5.80 -15.73
#